data_AF-A0AAU7LRN1-F1
#
_entry.id   AF-A0AAU7LRN1-F1
#
_cell.length_a   1.000
_cell.length_b   1.000
_cell.length_c   1.000
_cell.angle_alpha   90.00
_cell.angle_beta   90.00
_cell.angle_gamma   90.00
#
_symmetry.space_group_name_H-M   'P 1'
#
loop_
_entity.id
_entity.type
_entity.pdbx_description
1 polymer ?
#
loop_
_entity_poly.entity_id
_entity_poly.type
_entity_poly.pdbx_seq_one_letter_code
_entity_poly.pdbx_strand_id
1 'polypeptide(L)'
;MLIKSAIKTIPLAAAMTAALMFGAAAHAQTAAATTAASPTRAEVKMETADFLKTHRWDDDMSLWVMKSGVDAPAGVKPRAEVKAERDAFLRANKWQNDSSTWVPIKTGPRDLGTMTRAQLAAETKQFLATHTFDEVKGAYVEKAPRKMK
;
A
#
# COMPACT_ATOMS: atom_id res chain seq x y z
N MET A 1 -22.71 -4.70 52.30
CA MET A 1 -21.31 -5.11 52.56
C MET A 1 -21.16 -6.57 52.14
N LEU A 2 -20.22 -6.81 51.21
CA LEU A 2 -19.47 -8.04 50.88
C LEU A 2 -20.23 -9.37 50.66
N ILE A 3 -20.33 -9.84 49.41
CA ILE A 3 -19.36 -10.68 48.64
C ILE A 3 -19.20 -12.10 49.21
N LYS A 4 -19.61 -13.11 48.42
CA LYS A 4 -19.04 -14.46 48.47
C LYS A 4 -18.61 -14.86 47.06
N SER A 5 -17.30 -14.86 46.84
CA SER A 5 -16.64 -15.50 45.71
C SER A 5 -16.12 -16.86 46.17
N ALA A 6 -16.34 -17.91 45.37
CA ALA A 6 -15.56 -19.14 45.42
C ALA A 6 -15.52 -19.80 44.03
N ILE A 7 -14.45 -19.48 43.30
CA ILE A 7 -13.55 -20.34 42.53
C ILE A 7 -14.19 -21.61 41.92
N LYS A 8 -14.19 -21.68 40.59
CA LYS A 8 -14.17 -22.96 39.86
C LYS A 8 -12.94 -23.01 38.96
N THR A 9 -12.16 -24.05 39.19
CA THR A 9 -10.90 -24.44 38.57
C THR A 9 -11.08 -24.93 37.13
N ILE A 10 -10.07 -24.62 36.31
CA ILE A 10 -9.85 -25.05 34.92
C ILE A 10 -9.37 -26.51 34.91
N PRO A 11 -9.75 -27.34 33.92
CA PRO A 11 -8.90 -28.43 33.48
C PRO A 11 -8.21 -28.06 32.15
N LEU A 12 -6.88 -28.06 32.21
CA LEU A 12 -5.96 -28.02 31.09
C LEU A 12 -5.58 -29.47 30.75
N ALA A 13 -5.92 -29.96 29.56
CA ALA A 13 -5.21 -31.06 28.90
C ALA A 13 -5.62 -31.23 27.42
N ALA A 14 -4.62 -31.05 26.54
CA ALA A 14 -4.29 -31.83 25.32
C ALA A 14 -5.38 -32.05 24.23
N ALA A 15 -5.13 -31.99 22.92
CA ALA A 15 -3.91 -32.14 22.13
C ALA A 15 -4.07 -31.56 20.70
N MET A 16 -2.90 -31.30 20.09
CA MET A 16 -2.51 -31.34 18.66
C MET A 16 -3.55 -31.94 17.68
N THR A 17 -3.72 -31.49 16.42
CA THR A 17 -2.70 -31.41 15.36
C THR A 17 -3.29 -30.71 14.12
N ALA A 18 -2.40 -30.16 13.31
CA ALA A 18 -2.55 -29.37 12.09
C ALA A 18 -3.56 -29.85 11.02
N ALA A 19 -4.16 -28.88 10.34
CA ALA A 19 -4.37 -28.93 8.90
C ALA A 19 -4.11 -27.53 8.31
N LEU A 20 -2.91 -27.37 7.75
CA LEU A 20 -2.60 -26.35 6.77
C LEU A 20 -3.51 -26.57 5.55
N MET A 21 -4.35 -25.60 5.22
CA MET A 21 -4.82 -25.42 3.85
C MET A 21 -4.76 -23.94 3.49
N PHE A 22 -3.98 -23.69 2.45
CA PHE A 22 -3.77 -22.42 1.76
C PHE A 22 -5.09 -21.73 1.42
N GLY A 23 -5.10 -20.40 1.54
CA GLY A 23 -6.17 -19.58 0.99
C GLY A 23 -6.02 -18.14 1.41
N ALA A 24 -5.42 -17.32 0.54
CA ALA A 24 -5.47 -15.88 0.64
C ALA A 24 -6.94 -15.42 0.76
N ALA A 25 -7.31 -14.89 1.90
CA ALA A 25 -8.56 -14.17 2.06
C ALA A 25 -8.23 -12.86 2.77
N ALA A 26 -8.14 -11.80 1.95
CA ALA A 26 -8.32 -10.44 2.40
C ALA A 26 -9.47 -10.42 3.42
N HIS A 27 -9.18 -10.01 4.66
CA HIS A 27 -10.21 -9.81 5.68
C HIS A 27 -11.06 -8.60 5.29
N ALA A 28 -11.96 -8.79 4.33
CA ALA A 28 -13.20 -8.04 4.28
C ALA A 28 -13.96 -8.39 5.56
N GLN A 29 -14.32 -7.37 6.33
CA GLN A 29 -15.09 -7.50 7.56
C GLN A 29 -16.45 -8.14 7.24
N THR A 30 -16.58 -9.45 7.39
CA THR A 30 -17.89 -10.10 7.40
C THR A 30 -18.51 -9.87 8.78
N ALA A 31 -19.11 -8.70 8.96
CA ALA A 31 -20.22 -8.59 9.90
C ALA A 31 -21.27 -9.59 9.42
N ALA A 32 -21.74 -10.48 10.31
CA ALA A 32 -22.82 -11.41 10.02
C ALA A 32 -24.03 -10.60 9.52
N ALA A 33 -24.32 -10.69 8.23
CA ALA A 33 -25.43 -9.98 7.62
C ALA A 33 -26.72 -10.54 8.21
N THR A 34 -27.42 -9.72 9.00
CA THR A 34 -28.84 -9.95 9.29
C THR A 34 -29.56 -9.97 7.94
N THR A 35 -30.32 -11.03 7.66
CA THR A 35 -31.06 -11.18 6.40
C THR A 35 -32.15 -10.11 6.32
N ALA A 36 -31.79 -8.91 5.87
CA ALA A 36 -32.75 -7.87 5.55
C ALA A 36 -33.62 -8.35 4.39
N ALA A 37 -34.92 -8.05 4.45
CA ALA A 37 -35.83 -8.33 3.35
C ALA A 37 -35.29 -7.70 2.06
N SER A 38 -35.34 -8.44 0.94
CA SER A 38 -34.90 -7.93 -0.35
C SER A 38 -35.67 -6.65 -0.70
N PRO A 39 -34.98 -5.58 -1.13
CA PRO A 39 -35.64 -4.33 -1.45
C PRO A 39 -36.66 -4.52 -2.56
N THR A 40 -37.78 -3.82 -2.44
CA THR A 40 -38.82 -3.78 -3.46
C THR A 40 -38.28 -3.12 -4.73
N ARG A 41 -38.88 -3.44 -5.88
CA ARG A 41 -38.49 -2.82 -7.16
C ARG A 41 -38.59 -1.28 -7.15
N ALA A 42 -39.49 -0.73 -6.34
CA ALA A 42 -39.64 0.72 -6.19
C ALA A 42 -38.45 1.33 -5.43
N GLU A 43 -38.02 0.70 -4.33
CA GLU A 43 -36.85 1.12 -3.55
C GLU A 43 -35.58 1.05 -4.41
N VAL A 44 -35.37 -0.05 -5.13
CA VAL A 44 -34.20 -0.20 -6.02
C VAL A 44 -34.16 0.90 -7.08
N LYS A 45 -35.30 1.28 -7.67
CA LYS A 45 -35.36 2.37 -8.66
C LYS A 45 -34.99 3.72 -8.05
N MET A 46 -35.48 3.99 -6.83
CA MET A 46 -35.18 5.23 -6.11
C MET A 46 -33.69 5.30 -5.75
N GLU A 47 -33.15 4.26 -5.16
CA GLU A 47 -31.73 4.16 -4.80
C GLU A 47 -30.82 4.28 -6.04
N THR A 48 -31.21 3.65 -7.16
CA THR A 48 -30.47 3.77 -8.43
C THR A 48 -30.49 5.21 -8.93
N ALA A 49 -31.64 5.88 -8.90
CA ALA A 49 -31.75 7.28 -9.32
C ALA A 49 -30.90 8.19 -8.44
N ASP A 50 -30.86 7.96 -7.13
CA ASP A 50 -30.04 8.73 -6.20
C ASP A 50 -28.54 8.47 -6.37
N PHE A 51 -28.15 7.22 -6.60
CA PHE A 51 -26.78 6.85 -6.92
C PHE A 51 -26.30 7.51 -8.22
N LEU A 52 -27.12 7.49 -9.29
CA LEU A 52 -26.81 8.11 -10.58
C LEU A 52 -26.78 9.64 -10.54
N LYS A 53 -27.36 10.30 -9.51
CA LYS A 53 -27.18 11.74 -9.31
C LYS A 53 -25.72 12.06 -8.97
N THR A 54 -25.10 11.24 -8.13
CA THR A 54 -23.76 11.48 -7.56
C THR A 54 -22.63 10.74 -8.27
N HIS A 55 -22.92 9.61 -8.93
CA HIS A 55 -21.94 8.77 -9.60
C HIS A 55 -22.12 8.76 -11.12
N ARG A 56 -21.01 8.57 -11.84
CA ARG A 56 -20.98 8.26 -13.26
C ARG A 56 -20.11 7.03 -13.47
N TRP A 57 -20.42 6.24 -14.50
CA TRP A 57 -19.54 5.19 -14.95
C TRP A 57 -18.34 5.83 -15.66
N ASP A 58 -17.14 5.34 -15.37
CA ASP A 58 -15.88 5.71 -16.04
C ASP A 58 -15.43 4.50 -16.85
N ASP A 59 -15.53 4.59 -18.18
CA ASP A 59 -15.23 3.47 -19.10
C ASP A 59 -13.74 3.11 -19.12
N ASP A 60 -12.85 4.11 -19.01
CA ASP A 60 -11.40 3.91 -19.05
C ASP A 60 -10.92 3.11 -17.84
N MET A 61 -11.51 3.38 -16.68
CA MET A 61 -11.22 2.68 -15.43
C MET A 61 -12.13 1.47 -15.21
N SER A 62 -13.21 1.33 -15.99
CA SER A 62 -14.27 0.35 -15.79
C SER A 62 -14.80 0.33 -14.35
N LEU A 63 -15.02 1.52 -13.78
CA LEU A 63 -15.36 1.74 -12.37
C LEU A 63 -16.40 2.87 -12.23
N TRP A 64 -17.28 2.77 -11.23
CA TRP A 64 -18.15 3.89 -10.85
C TRP A 64 -17.35 4.95 -10.10
N VAL A 65 -17.42 6.20 -10.57
CA VAL A 65 -16.73 7.35 -9.96
C VAL A 65 -17.72 8.43 -9.57
N MET A 66 -17.47 9.14 -8.46
CA MET A 66 -18.24 10.32 -8.12
C MET A 66 -18.07 11.42 -9.19
N LYS A 67 -19.15 12.14 -9.47
CA LYS A 67 -19.15 13.33 -10.32
C LYS A 67 -18.36 14.46 -9.66
N SER A 68 -17.71 15.28 -10.48
CA SER A 68 -16.99 16.46 -10.02
C SER A 68 -17.95 17.48 -9.39
N GLY A 69 -17.60 18.02 -8.22
CA GLY A 69 -18.40 19.04 -7.53
C GLY A 69 -19.50 18.50 -6.61
N VAL A 70 -19.59 17.18 -6.43
CA VAL A 70 -20.41 16.57 -5.37
C VAL A 70 -19.53 16.36 -4.16
N ASP A 71 -19.85 17.05 -3.06
CA ASP A 71 -19.14 16.87 -1.79
C ASP A 71 -19.32 15.44 -1.27
N ALA A 72 -18.29 14.93 -0.58
CA ALA A 72 -18.34 13.61 0.01
C ALA A 72 -19.51 13.53 1.01
N PRO A 73 -20.20 12.38 1.11
CA PRO A 73 -21.27 12.19 2.10
C PRO A 73 -20.82 12.60 3.51
N ALA A 74 -21.74 13.14 4.31
CA ALA A 74 -21.45 13.61 5.66
C ALA A 74 -20.71 12.53 6.48
N GLY A 75 -19.57 12.89 7.05
CA GLY A 75 -18.69 11.97 7.80
C GLY A 75 -17.54 11.35 7.00
N VAL A 76 -17.48 11.56 5.67
CA VAL A 76 -16.35 11.15 4.84
C VAL A 76 -15.42 12.34 4.61
N LYS A 77 -14.13 12.18 4.93
CA LYS A 77 -13.13 13.24 4.70
C LYS A 77 -13.13 13.65 3.21
N PRO A 78 -13.02 14.96 2.91
CA PRO A 78 -12.93 15.42 1.54
C PRO A 78 -11.71 14.77 0.86
N ARG A 79 -11.85 14.46 -0.44
CA ARG A 79 -10.80 13.77 -1.21
C ARG A 79 -9.45 14.49 -1.16
N ALA A 80 -9.46 15.82 -1.08
CA ALA A 80 -8.24 16.62 -0.96
C ALA A 80 -7.48 16.32 0.34
N GLU A 81 -8.19 16.17 1.46
CA GLU A 81 -7.61 15.84 2.75
C GLU A 81 -7.08 14.40 2.76
N VAL A 82 -7.85 13.44 2.23
CA VAL A 82 -7.38 12.04 2.09
C VAL A 82 -6.10 11.95 1.25
N LYS A 83 -6.01 12.73 0.17
CA LYS A 83 -4.79 12.82 -0.63
C LYS A 83 -3.63 13.41 0.16
N ALA A 84 -3.87 14.49 0.90
CA ALA A 84 -2.84 15.13 1.73
C ALA A 84 -2.30 14.16 2.80
N GLU A 85 -3.19 13.41 3.47
CA GLU A 85 -2.82 12.41 4.47
C GLU A 85 -2.03 11.24 3.86
N ARG A 86 -2.47 10.72 2.71
CA ARG A 86 -1.74 9.70 1.96
C ARG A 86 -0.34 10.18 1.59
N ASP A 87 -0.22 11.39 1.05
CA ASP A 87 1.06 11.91 0.59
C ASP A 87 2.01 12.19 1.77
N ALA A 88 1.47 12.62 2.93
CA ALA A 88 2.23 12.73 4.17
C ALA A 88 2.72 11.35 4.66
N PHE A 89 1.85 10.33 4.62
CA PHE A 89 2.21 8.96 5.00
C PHE A 89 3.31 8.38 4.10
N LEU A 90 3.17 8.52 2.77
CA LEU A 90 4.16 8.04 1.80
C LEU A 90 5.51 8.78 1.89
N ARG A 91 5.51 10.02 2.35
CA ARG A 91 6.75 10.77 2.61
C ARG A 91 7.49 10.24 3.84
N ALA A 92 6.75 9.77 4.84
CA ALA A 92 7.29 9.31 6.11
C ALA A 92 7.58 7.79 6.16
N ASN A 93 7.00 7.01 5.24
CA ASN A 93 7.06 5.55 5.28
C ASN A 93 7.50 4.98 3.92
N LYS A 94 8.18 3.83 3.96
CA LYS A 94 8.50 3.04 2.77
C LYS A 94 7.89 1.65 2.88
N TRP A 95 7.52 1.07 1.74
CA TRP A 95 7.10 -0.31 1.69
C TRP A 95 8.30 -1.24 1.83
N GLN A 96 8.22 -2.23 2.70
CA GLN A 96 9.21 -3.29 2.85
C GLN A 96 8.61 -4.62 2.37
N ASN A 97 9.15 -5.15 1.26
CA ASN A 97 8.62 -6.37 0.63
C ASN A 97 8.75 -7.60 1.52
N ASP A 98 9.88 -7.75 2.23
CA ASP A 98 10.19 -8.95 3.03
C ASP A 98 9.18 -9.19 4.14
N SER A 99 8.73 -8.11 4.79
CA SER A 99 7.72 -8.13 5.84
C SER A 99 6.31 -7.82 5.33
N SER A 100 6.17 -7.44 4.05
CA SER A 100 4.93 -6.93 3.47
C SER A 100 4.27 -5.85 4.35
N THR A 101 5.08 -4.95 4.88
CA THR A 101 4.64 -3.88 5.80
C THR A 101 5.18 -2.52 5.40
N TRP A 102 4.44 -1.47 5.73
CA TRP A 102 4.95 -0.10 5.71
C TRP A 102 5.84 0.11 6.94
N VAL A 103 7.08 0.54 6.71
CA VAL A 103 8.02 0.86 7.79
C VAL A 103 8.40 2.34 7.72
N PRO A 104 8.50 3.04 8.88
CA PRO A 104 8.97 4.41 8.91
C PRO A 104 10.35 4.52 8.25
N ILE A 105 10.50 5.55 7.42
CA ILE A 105 11.81 5.92 6.89
C ILE A 105 12.57 6.49 8.09
N LYS A 106 13.46 5.69 8.70
CA LYS A 106 14.32 6.14 9.80
C LYS A 106 14.95 7.48 9.40
N THR A 107 14.60 8.51 10.16
CA THR A 107 14.99 9.92 9.99
C THR A 107 16.45 10.13 10.38
N GLY A 108 17.36 9.30 9.87
CA GLY A 108 18.75 9.72 9.74
C GLY A 108 18.83 10.74 8.60
N PRO A 109 19.76 11.70 8.64
CA PRO A 109 20.16 12.39 7.42
C PRO A 109 20.39 11.32 6.35
N ARG A 110 19.73 11.43 5.20
CA ARG A 110 20.18 10.65 4.05
C ARG A 110 21.64 11.00 3.90
N ASP A 111 22.51 9.99 3.87
CA ASP A 111 23.92 10.19 3.56
C ASP A 111 23.99 10.61 2.09
N LEU A 112 23.68 11.87 1.85
CA LEU A 112 23.84 12.52 0.57
C LEU A 112 25.33 12.81 0.51
N GLY A 113 26.02 12.16 -0.42
CA GLY A 113 27.43 12.42 -0.65
C GLY A 113 27.70 13.92 -0.68
N THR A 114 28.79 14.34 -0.05
CA THR A 114 29.18 15.75 0.09
C THR A 114 29.53 16.43 -1.24
N MET A 115 29.51 15.67 -2.34
CA MET A 115 29.87 16.12 -3.66
C MET A 115 28.79 16.98 -4.30
N THR A 116 29.22 18.09 -4.88
CA THR A 116 28.36 18.88 -5.76
C THR A 116 28.00 18.07 -7.02
N ARG A 117 26.89 18.42 -7.68
CA ARG A 117 26.48 17.80 -8.95
C ARG A 117 27.56 17.87 -10.03
N ALA A 118 28.33 18.96 -10.05
CA ALA A 118 29.43 19.14 -11.00
C ALA A 118 30.58 18.15 -10.74
N GLN A 119 30.94 17.95 -9.47
CA GLN A 119 31.96 16.97 -9.10
C GLN A 119 31.51 15.54 -9.40
N LEU A 120 30.24 15.21 -9.08
CA LEU A 120 29.67 13.90 -9.41
C LEU A 120 29.70 13.63 -10.92
N ALA A 121 29.38 14.63 -11.74
CA ALA A 121 29.42 14.53 -13.20
C ALA A 121 30.86 14.33 -13.72
N ALA A 122 31.84 15.03 -13.13
CA ALA A 122 33.25 14.88 -13.48
C ALA A 122 33.78 13.48 -13.13
N GLU A 123 33.47 12.97 -11.94
CA GLU A 123 33.85 11.62 -11.53
C GLU A 123 33.19 10.55 -12.40
N THR A 124 31.89 10.69 -12.67
CA THR A 124 31.17 9.77 -13.57
C THR A 124 31.83 9.73 -14.95
N LYS A 125 32.24 10.90 -15.48
CA LYS A 125 32.96 10.99 -16.75
C LYS A 125 34.31 10.28 -16.70
N GLN A 126 35.06 10.41 -15.61
CA GLN A 126 36.35 9.73 -15.44
C GLN A 126 36.16 8.21 -15.31
N PHE A 127 35.17 7.77 -14.53
CA PHE A 127 34.82 6.37 -14.38
C PHE A 127 34.44 5.73 -15.72
N LEU A 128 33.55 6.38 -16.49
CA LEU A 128 33.16 5.91 -17.82
C LEU A 128 34.27 6.02 -18.87
N ALA A 129 35.32 6.79 -18.62
CA ALA A 129 36.50 6.81 -19.49
C ALA A 129 37.29 5.50 -19.36
N THR A 130 37.41 4.97 -18.14
CA THR A 130 38.21 3.78 -17.81
C THR A 130 37.40 2.49 -17.73
N HIS A 131 36.09 2.54 -17.53
CA HIS A 131 35.22 1.38 -17.38
C HIS A 131 34.18 1.27 -18.51
N THR A 132 33.82 0.04 -18.87
CA THR A 132 32.72 -0.29 -19.79
C THR A 132 31.78 -1.27 -19.12
N PHE A 133 30.49 -1.19 -19.42
CA PHE A 133 29.52 -2.14 -18.88
C PHE A 133 29.63 -3.48 -19.61
N ASP A 134 29.82 -4.56 -18.86
CA ASP A 134 29.77 -5.95 -19.35
C ASP A 134 28.36 -6.49 -19.11
N GLU A 135 27.59 -6.65 -20.18
CA GLU A 135 26.20 -7.13 -20.11
C GLU A 135 26.08 -8.57 -19.61
N VAL A 136 27.10 -9.41 -19.81
CA VAL A 136 27.08 -10.82 -19.38
C VAL A 136 27.26 -10.93 -17.87
N LYS A 137 28.09 -10.06 -17.29
CA LYS A 137 28.32 -10.00 -15.84
C LYS A 137 27.38 -9.04 -15.11
N GLY A 138 26.66 -8.20 -15.86
CA GLY A 138 25.83 -7.13 -15.30
C GLY A 138 26.63 -6.11 -14.48
N ALA A 139 27.90 -5.88 -14.84
CA ALA A 139 28.83 -5.09 -14.03
C ALA A 139 29.78 -4.24 -14.91
N TYR A 140 30.26 -3.12 -14.38
CA TYR A 140 31.31 -2.32 -15.02
C TYR A 140 32.67 -3.01 -14.87
N VAL A 141 33.40 -3.17 -15.98
CA VAL A 141 34.75 -3.73 -16.05
C VAL A 141 35.72 -2.71 -16.63
N GLU A 142 36.99 -2.76 -16.24
CA GLU A 142 38.02 -1.90 -16.81
C GLU A 142 38.16 -2.14 -18.32
N LYS A 143 38.31 -1.05 -19.08
CA LYS A 143 38.54 -1.11 -20.52
C LYS A 143 39.93 -1.67 -20.78
N ALA A 144 39.99 -2.67 -21.66
CA ALA A 144 41.26 -3.18 -22.14
C ALA A 144 42.12 -2.04 -22.75
N PRO A 145 43.44 -2.05 -22.55
CA PRO A 145 44.33 -1.05 -23.12
C PRO A 145 44.16 -1.02 -24.64
N ARG A 146 44.00 0.19 -25.19
CA ARG A 146 43.84 0.39 -26.64
C ARG A 146 45.12 -0.09 -27.31
N LYS A 147 45.08 -1.22 -28.04
CA LYS A 147 46.21 -1.69 -28.85
C LYS A 147 46.51 -0.63 -29.91
N MET A 148 47.59 0.13 -29.75
CA MET A 148 48.12 0.98 -30.81
C MET A 148 48.66 0.04 -31.91
N LYS A 149 48.21 0.26 -33.14
CA LYS A 149 48.80 -0.33 -34.35
C LYS A 149 49.97 0.53 -34.82
#